data_AF-A0A0F9RED6-F1
#
_entry.id   AF-A0A0F9RED6-F1
#
_cell.length_a   1.000
_cell.length_b   1.000
_cell.length_c   1.000
_cell.angle_alpha   90.00
_cell.angle_beta   90.00
_cell.angle_gamma   90.00
#
_symmetry.space_group_name_H-M   'P 1'
#
loop_
_entity.id
_entity.type
_entity.pdbx_description
1 polymer ?
#
loop_
_entity_poly.entity_id
_entity_poly.type
_entity_poly.pdbx_seq_one_letter_code
_entity_poly.pdbx_strand_id
1 'polypeptide(L)'
;CPVMTDDGFVLFVVGKRLFRKIAKHEAVFETAVFQACRHGEEGDIHASYTLRVLDNPDLATRLFAMKGKEFTPDMVIDAVKAAEEVMSQ
;
A
#
# COMPACT_ATOMS: atom_id res chain seq x y z
N CYS A 1 -0.89 -6.52 -1.55
CA CYS A 1 -1.56 -5.77 -0.47
C CYS A 1 -2.32 -4.63 -1.12
N PRO A 2 -3.67 -4.63 -1.11
CA PRO A 2 -4.44 -3.56 -1.71
C PRO A 2 -4.21 -2.26 -0.94
N VAL A 3 -3.78 -1.20 -1.63
CA VAL A 3 -3.54 0.11 -0.99
C VAL A 3 -4.11 1.23 -1.86
N MET A 4 -4.47 2.32 -1.20
CA MET A 4 -4.79 3.58 -1.85
C MET A 4 -3.60 4.54 -1.76
N THR A 5 -3.18 5.09 -2.89
CA THR A 5 -2.17 6.15 -2.99
C THR A 5 -2.81 7.42 -3.55
N ASP A 6 -2.05 8.50 -3.64
CA ASP A 6 -2.50 9.74 -4.29
C ASP A 6 -2.80 9.57 -5.79
N ASP A 7 -2.28 8.50 -6.40
CA ASP A 7 -2.46 8.15 -7.81
C ASP A 7 -3.59 7.15 -8.06
N GLY A 8 -4.22 6.63 -6.99
CA GLY A 8 -5.31 5.68 -7.08
C GLY A 8 -5.04 4.33 -6.39
N PHE A 9 -5.86 3.34 -6.73
CA PHE A 9 -5.76 1.98 -6.20
C PHE A 9 -4.57 1.24 -6.80
N VAL A 10 -3.77 0.59 -5.95
CA VAL A 10 -2.64 -0.23 -6.38
C VAL A 10 -2.61 -1.54 -5.59
N LEU A 11 -2.36 -2.66 -6.29
CA LEU A 11 -1.95 -3.88 -5.64
C LEU A 11 -0.46 -3.81 -5.29
N PHE A 12 -0.15 -3.39 -4.07
CA PHE A 12 1.22 -3.23 -3.62
C PHE A 12 1.86 -4.59 -3.31
N VAL A 13 2.79 -4.99 -4.18
CA VAL A 13 3.61 -6.20 -4.03
C VAL A 13 4.85 -5.85 -3.22
N VAL A 14 4.99 -6.46 -2.04
CA VAL A 14 6.06 -6.14 -1.09
C VAL A 14 6.69 -7.39 -0.51
N GLY A 15 7.98 -7.29 -0.19
CA GLY A 15 8.69 -8.34 0.52
C GLY A 15 8.16 -8.57 1.94
N LYS A 16 8.36 -9.79 2.44
CA LYS A 16 7.90 -10.28 3.75
C LYS A 16 8.21 -9.35 4.93
N ARG A 17 9.38 -8.69 4.93
CA ARG A 17 9.80 -7.79 6.02
C ARG A 17 8.96 -6.53 6.10
N LEU A 18 8.67 -5.88 4.97
CA LEU A 18 7.83 -4.69 4.92
C LEU A 18 6.37 -5.04 5.23
N PHE A 19 5.86 -6.14 4.65
CA PHE A 19 4.51 -6.62 4.95
C PHE A 19 4.28 -6.82 6.46
N ARG A 20 5.23 -7.46 7.15
CA ARG A 20 5.17 -7.63 8.62
C ARG A 20 5.15 -6.31 9.39
N LYS A 21 5.82 -5.26 8.89
CA LYS A 21 5.77 -3.93 9.53
C LYS A 21 4.39 -3.31 9.34
N ILE A 22 3.82 -3.40 8.14
CA ILE A 22 2.48 -2.89 7.83
C ILE A 22 1.42 -3.61 8.68
N ALA A 23 1.44 -4.94 8.70
CA ALA A 23 0.46 -5.77 9.43
C ALA A 23 0.41 -5.49 10.94
N LYS A 24 1.49 -4.98 11.56
CA LYS A 24 1.47 -4.58 12.97
C LYS A 24 0.51 -3.42 13.27
N HIS A 25 0.13 -2.65 12.25
CA HIS A 25 -0.76 -1.50 12.39
C HIS A 25 -2.18 -1.81 11.89
N GLU A 26 -2.54 -3.07 11.70
CA GLU A 26 -3.85 -3.49 11.17
C GLU A 26 -5.02 -2.90 11.97
N ALA A 27 -4.87 -2.78 13.28
CA ALA A 27 -5.87 -2.19 14.18
C ALA A 27 -6.22 -0.73 13.87
N VAL A 28 -5.41 0.00 13.09
CA VAL A 28 -5.61 1.43 12.78
C VAL A 28 -5.67 1.73 11.28
N PHE A 29 -5.82 0.71 10.43
CA PHE A 29 -5.90 0.92 8.97
C PHE A 29 -7.10 1.75 8.51
N GLU A 30 -8.16 1.80 9.31
CA GLU A 30 -9.35 2.59 8.99
C GLU A 30 -9.21 4.07 9.35
N THR A 31 -8.24 4.41 10.18
CA THR A 31 -8.11 5.76 10.78
C THR A 31 -6.77 6.42 10.53
N ALA A 32 -5.76 5.66 10.09
CA ALA A 32 -4.40 6.15 9.91
C ALA A 32 -3.91 6.01 8.47
N VAL A 33 -3.09 6.96 8.04
CA VAL A 33 -2.34 6.91 6.79
C VAL A 33 -0.89 6.58 7.08
N PHE A 34 -0.25 5.84 6.19
CA PHE A 34 1.12 5.39 6.35
C PHE A 34 2.00 5.82 5.19
N GLN A 35 3.27 6.06 5.48
CA GLN A 35 4.31 6.25 4.49
C GLN A 35 5.36 5.15 4.64
N ALA A 36 5.60 4.42 3.56
CA ALA A 36 6.73 3.50 3.47
C ALA A 36 7.94 4.22 2.85
N CYS A 37 8.93 4.55 3.67
CA CYS A 37 10.18 5.16 3.21
C CYS A 37 11.19 4.06 2.85
N ARG A 38 11.59 3.99 1.58
CA ARG A 38 12.69 3.12 1.13
C ARG A 38 14.04 3.76 1.45
N HIS A 39 14.96 2.97 1.97
CA HIS A 39 16.35 3.32 2.19
C HIS A 39 17.22 2.36 1.38
N GLY A 40 18.03 2.89 0.48
CA GLY A 40 18.85 2.13 -0.46
C GLY A 40 18.68 2.63 -1.89
N GLU A 41 19.64 2.33 -2.74
CA GLU A 41 19.64 2.73 -4.16
C GLU A 41 18.71 1.85 -4.98
N GLU A 42 18.30 2.30 -6.16
CA GLU A 42 17.51 1.48 -7.08
C GLU A 42 18.24 0.16 -7.40
N GLY A 43 17.54 -0.97 -7.35
CA GLY A 43 18.15 -2.30 -7.53
C GLY A 43 18.91 -2.87 -6.32
N ASP A 44 19.07 -2.10 -5.22
CA ASP A 44 19.71 -2.61 -4.01
C ASP A 44 18.87 -3.70 -3.32
N ILE A 45 19.41 -4.92 -3.29
CA ILE A 45 18.82 -6.10 -2.63
C ILE A 45 18.80 -5.96 -1.10
N HIS A 46 19.64 -5.11 -0.55
CA HIS A 46 19.73 -4.80 0.88
C HIS A 46 18.88 -3.59 1.27
N ALA A 47 18.12 -3.02 0.32
CA ALA A 47 17.21 -1.94 0.59
C ALA A 47 16.28 -2.28 1.78
N SER A 48 16.19 -1.33 2.70
CA SER A 48 15.35 -1.44 3.89
C SER A 48 14.19 -0.46 3.79
N TYR A 49 13.10 -0.77 4.48
CA TYR A 49 11.93 0.08 4.50
C TYR A 49 11.58 0.46 5.93
N THR A 50 11.29 1.73 6.13
CA THR A 50 10.74 2.25 7.39
C THR A 50 9.29 2.64 7.15
N LEU A 51 8.40 2.22 8.05
CA LEU A 51 6.99 2.60 7.99
C LEU A 51 6.76 3.71 9.02
N ARG A 52 6.14 4.80 8.58
CA ARG A 52 5.74 5.92 9.44
C ARG A 52 4.24 6.10 9.35
N VAL A 53 3.60 6.35 10.49
CA VAL A 53 2.22 6.87 10.52
C VAL A 53 2.30 8.36 10.22
N LEU A 54 1.44 8.85 9.33
CA LEU A 54 1.35 10.26 8.99
C LEU A 54 0.23 10.93 9.76
N ASP A 55 0.57 11.96 10.52
CA ASP A 55 -0.36 12.83 11.24
C ASP A 55 -0.79 14.02 10.37
N ASN A 56 -1.02 13.79 9.07
CA ASN A 56 -1.48 14.82 8.14
C ASN A 56 -3.00 14.66 7.89
N PRO A 57 -3.84 15.48 8.52
CA PRO A 57 -5.30 15.33 8.43
C PRO A 57 -5.84 15.62 7.02
N ASP A 58 -5.22 16.53 6.26
CA ASP A 58 -5.66 16.89 4.91
C ASP A 58 -5.42 15.73 3.94
N LEU A 59 -4.22 15.15 4.00
CA LEU A 59 -3.87 13.98 3.19
C LEU A 59 -4.76 12.77 3.55
N ALA A 60 -4.98 12.54 4.84
CA ALA A 60 -5.87 11.49 5.30
C ALA A 60 -7.28 11.67 4.75
N THR A 61 -7.84 12.87 4.89
CA THR A 61 -9.17 13.19 4.37
C THR A 61 -9.26 12.93 2.87
N ARG A 62 -8.26 13.36 2.09
CA ARG A 62 -8.20 13.15 0.65
C ARG A 62 -8.16 11.67 0.29
N LEU A 63 -7.26 10.89 0.90
CA LEU A 63 -7.11 9.45 0.61
C LEU A 63 -8.34 8.65 1.02
N PHE A 64 -8.97 8.95 2.16
CA PHE A 64 -10.20 8.30 2.58
C PHE A 64 -11.39 8.67 1.68
N ALA A 65 -11.48 9.93 1.24
CA ALA A 65 -12.50 10.35 0.27
C ALA A 65 -12.32 9.65 -1.09
N MET A 66 -11.08 9.50 -1.55
CA MET A 66 -10.74 8.77 -2.77
C MET A 66 -11.13 7.29 -2.64
N LYS A 67 -10.76 6.64 -1.53
CA LYS A 67 -11.19 5.27 -1.21
C LYS A 67 -12.72 5.13 -1.28
N GLY A 68 -13.47 6.08 -0.71
CA GLY A 68 -14.94 6.02 -0.72
C GLY A 68 -15.59 6.17 -2.11
N LYS A 69 -14.90 6.75 -3.09
CA LYS A 69 -15.42 7.01 -4.43
C LYS A 69 -14.91 6.02 -5.48
N GLU A 70 -13.64 5.66 -5.39
CA GLU A 70 -12.91 4.98 -6.45
C GLU A 70 -12.62 3.52 -6.14
N PHE A 71 -12.63 3.11 -4.87
CA PHE A 71 -12.36 1.73 -4.49
C PHE A 71 -13.64 0.90 -4.48
N THR A 72 -13.62 -0.21 -5.23
CA THR A 72 -14.61 -1.30 -5.11
C THR A 72 -13.91 -2.61 -4.74
N PRO A 73 -14.57 -3.52 -3.99
CA PRO A 73 -13.97 -4.81 -3.64
C PRO A 73 -13.52 -5.65 -4.84
N ASP A 74 -14.24 -5.54 -5.97
CA ASP A 74 -13.95 -6.28 -7.21
C ASP A 74 -12.58 -5.90 -7.80
N MET A 75 -12.13 -4.65 -7.61
CA MET A 75 -10.80 -4.21 -8.06
C MET A 75 -9.66 -5.02 -7.44
N VAL A 76 -9.86 -5.56 -6.23
CA VAL A 76 -8.86 -6.42 -5.58
C VAL A 76 -8.75 -7.75 -6.32
N ILE A 77 -9.88 -8.33 -6.71
CA ILE A 77 -9.93 -9.60 -7.43
C ILE A 77 -9.25 -9.45 -8.79
N ASP A 78 -9.58 -8.39 -9.52
CA ASP A 78 -9.02 -8.14 -10.85
C ASP A 78 -7.51 -7.86 -10.78
N ALA A 79 -7.07 -7.09 -9.79
CA ALA A 79 -5.64 -6.82 -9.62
C ALA A 79 -4.84 -8.08 -9.21
N VAL A 80 -5.42 -8.98 -8.42
CA VAL A 80 -4.78 -10.26 -8.08
C VAL A 80 -4.65 -11.14 -9.32
N LYS A 81 -5.72 -11.27 -10.13
CA LYS A 81 -5.68 -12.01 -11.40
C LYS A 81 -4.61 -11.46 -12.33
N ALA A 82 -4.57 -10.14 -12.53
CA ALA A 82 -3.57 -9.51 -13.38
C ALA A 82 -2.13 -9.79 -12.89
N ALA A 83 -1.90 -9.76 -11.57
CA ALA A 83 -0.59 -10.10 -11.01
C ALA A 83 -0.24 -11.58 -11.21
N GLU A 84 -1.20 -12.50 -11.05
CA GLU A 84 -1.02 -13.93 -11.30
C GLU A 84 -0.67 -14.23 -12.76
N GLU A 85 -1.35 -13.57 -13.71
CA GLU A 85 -1.06 -13.71 -15.14
C GLU A 85 0.38 -13.28 -15.46
N VAL A 86 0.85 -12.16 -14.93
CA VAL A 86 2.23 -11.68 -15.13
C VAL A 86 3.26 -12.66 -14.56
N MET A 87 2.98 -13.29 -13.42
CA MET A 87 3.88 -14.28 -12.80
C MET A 87 3.93 -15.61 -13.54
N SER A 88 2.94 -15.87 -14.40
CA SER A 88 2.84 -17.12 -15.18
C SER A 88 3.50 -17.05 -16.57
N GLN A 89 4.02 -15.89 -16.97
CA GLN A 89 4.82 -15.68 -18.19
C GLN A 89 6.30 -15.98 -17.96
#